data_AF-A0A371BGX2-F1
#
_entry.id   AF-A0A371BGX2-F1
#
_cell.length_a   1.000
_cell.length_b   1.000
_cell.length_c   1.000
_cell.angle_alpha   90.00
_cell.angle_beta   90.00
_cell.angle_gamma   90.00
#
_symmetry.space_group_name_H-M   'P 1'
#
loop_
_entity.id
_entity.type
_entity.pdbx_description
1 polymer ?
#
loop_
_entity_poly.entity_id
_entity_poly.type
_entity_poly.pdbx_seq_one_letter_code
_entity_poly.pdbx_strand_id
1 'polypeptide(L)'
;MAKAKRKTNPEEFKAKLVTAAALVALLLIASYALLGPTGIIAWADYKQSLNERSKELAKLEKERDALRNRQRLLDRDNVDPDLAGELMRKELNVVAPDEIVIPLKDNE
;
A
#
# COMPACT_ATOMS: atom_id res chain seq x y z
N MET A 1 56.85 19.37 49.45
CA MET A 1 55.73 18.68 48.79
C MET A 1 55.90 18.79 47.27
N ALA A 2 56.54 17.81 46.63
CA ALA A 2 56.79 17.85 45.19
C ALA A 2 55.59 17.24 44.45
N LYS A 3 54.84 18.07 43.71
CA LYS A 3 53.79 17.59 42.79
C LYS A 3 54.47 16.89 41.61
N ALA A 4 54.37 15.56 41.56
CA ALA A 4 54.80 14.78 40.42
C ALA A 4 54.00 15.19 39.18
N LYS A 5 54.64 15.92 38.27
CA LYS A 5 54.05 16.34 37.00
C LYS A 5 53.85 15.09 36.15
N ARG A 6 52.61 14.59 36.11
CA ARG A 6 52.21 13.40 35.34
C ARG A 6 52.58 13.64 33.87
N LYS A 7 53.65 13.01 33.39
CA LYS A 7 54.01 13.03 31.97
C LYS A 7 52.91 12.25 31.24
N THR A 8 52.00 12.96 30.59
CA THR A 8 50.98 12.36 29.74
C THR A 8 51.69 11.71 28.56
N ASN A 9 51.60 10.38 28.47
CA ASN A 9 52.25 9.62 27.42
C ASN A 9 51.48 9.86 26.11
N PRO A 10 52.13 10.32 25.01
CA PRO A 10 51.45 10.61 23.75
C PRO A 10 50.69 9.40 23.18
N GLU A 11 51.12 8.17 23.50
CA GLU A 11 50.45 6.93 23.10
C GLU A 11 49.08 6.74 23.78
N GLU A 12 48.94 7.12 25.05
CA GLU A 12 47.64 7.08 25.75
C GLU A 12 46.67 8.14 25.19
N PHE A 13 47.19 9.30 24.78
CA PHE A 13 46.39 10.35 24.17
C PHE A 13 45.87 9.94 22.80
N LYS A 14 46.73 9.33 21.96
CA LYS A 14 46.31 8.75 20.67
C LYS A 14 45.25 7.67 20.85
N ALA A 15 45.44 6.76 21.81
CA ALA A 15 44.47 5.70 22.09
C ALA A 15 43.10 6.30 22.50
N LYS A 16 43.08 7.32 23.37
CA LYS A 16 41.84 8.02 23.74
C LYS A 16 41.17 8.72 22.56
N LEU A 17 41.95 9.31 21.65
CA LEU A 17 41.42 9.93 20.43
C LEU A 17 40.79 8.90 19.49
N VAL A 18 41.44 7.75 19.29
CA VAL A 18 40.90 6.67 18.45
C VAL A 18 39.60 6.14 19.05
N THR A 19 39.56 5.89 20.37
CA THR A 19 38.34 5.45 21.05
C THR A 19 37.21 6.47 20.96
N ALA A 20 37.52 7.77 21.13
CA ALA A 20 36.52 8.83 20.99
C ALA A 20 35.99 8.91 19.55
N ALA A 21 36.86 8.81 18.54
CA ALA A 21 36.46 8.79 17.14
C ALA A 21 35.59 7.57 16.81
N ALA A 22 35.92 6.39 17.34
CA ALA A 22 35.12 5.18 17.17
C ALA A 22 33.72 5.33 17.80
N LEU A 23 33.62 5.96 18.97
CA LEU A 23 32.35 6.25 19.63
C LEU A 23 31.48 7.22 18.81
N VAL A 24 32.09 8.29 18.27
CA VAL A 24 31.39 9.23 17.39
C VAL A 24 30.91 8.54 16.12
N ALA A 25 31.75 7.71 15.49
CA ALA A 25 31.35 6.93 14.31
C ALA A 25 30.17 6.00 14.60
N LEU A 26 30.18 5.30 15.74
CA LEU A 26 29.05 4.47 16.18
C LEU A 26 27.77 5.28 16.37
N LEU A 27 27.85 6.47 16.98
CA LEU A 27 26.70 7.35 17.15
C LEU A 27 26.15 7.86 15.81
N LEU A 28 27.02 8.14 14.84
CA LEU A 28 26.60 8.53 13.49
C LEU A 28 25.89 7.39 12.78
N ILE A 29 26.42 6.16 12.87
CA ILE A 29 25.79 4.96 12.31
C ILE A 29 24.43 4.71 12.99
N ALA A 30 24.37 4.79 14.31
CA ALA A 30 23.11 4.62 15.05
C ALA A 30 22.09 5.70 14.66
N SER A 31 22.50 6.96 14.59
CA SER A 31 21.64 8.08 14.16
C SER A 31 21.13 7.88 12.74
N TYR A 32 22.00 7.45 11.82
CA TYR A 32 21.63 7.15 10.45
C TYR A 32 20.71 5.93 10.34
N ALA A 33 20.89 4.90 11.18
CA ALA A 33 20.02 3.75 11.24
C ALA A 33 18.65 4.08 11.85
N LEU A 34 18.55 5.07 12.75
CA LEU A 34 17.27 5.49 13.32
C LEU A 34 16.51 6.46 12.41
N LEU A 35 17.20 7.50 11.89
CA LEU A 35 16.61 8.60 11.12
C LEU A 35 16.77 8.44 9.59
N GLY A 36 17.46 7.41 9.13
CA GLY A 36 17.70 7.18 7.71
C GLY A 36 16.46 6.72 6.94
N PRO A 37 16.52 6.71 5.61
CA PRO A 37 15.39 6.32 4.73
C PRO A 37 14.92 4.88 4.95
N THR A 38 15.78 4.01 5.48
CA THR A 38 15.49 2.62 5.87
C THR A 38 15.37 2.45 7.39
N GLY A 39 15.26 3.54 8.15
CA GLY A 39 15.31 3.51 9.60
C GLY A 39 14.03 3.04 10.27
N ILE A 40 14.13 2.77 11.58
CA ILE A 40 13.03 2.25 12.41
C ILE A 40 11.86 3.25 12.47
N ILE A 41 12.15 4.56 12.40
CA ILE A 41 11.12 5.60 12.37
C ILE A 41 10.35 5.55 11.04
N ALA A 42 11.04 5.38 9.91
CA ALA A 42 10.42 5.24 8.59
C ALA A 42 9.57 3.95 8.47
N TRP A 43 9.86 2.91 9.25
CA TRP A 43 9.02 1.71 9.32
C TRP A 43 7.61 1.99 9.87
N ALA A 44 7.45 3.00 10.73
CA ALA A 44 6.13 3.41 11.21
C ALA A 44 5.29 4.00 10.06
N ASP A 45 5.89 4.85 9.23
CA ASP A 45 5.22 5.45 8.05
C ASP A 45 4.97 4.41 6.94
N TYR A 46 5.85 3.41 6.82
CA TYR A 46 5.67 2.31 5.87
C TYR A 46 4.44 1.46 6.21
N LYS A 47 4.13 1.28 7.50
CA LYS A 47 2.90 0.57 7.92
C LYS A 47 1.64 1.34 7.56
N GLN A 48 1.68 2.67 7.63
CA GLN A 48 0.52 3.50 7.28
C GLN A 48 0.24 3.47 5.78
N SER A 49 1.29 3.59 4.96
CA SER A 49 1.17 3.47 3.49
C SER A 49 0.76 2.07 3.04
N LEU A 50 1.15 1.01 3.76
CA LEU A 50 0.62 -0.34 3.52
C LEU A 50 -0.87 -0.45 3.87
N ASN A 51 -1.34 0.20 4.93
CA ASN A 51 -2.75 0.18 5.31
C ASN A 51 -3.61 0.90 4.25
N GLU A 52 -3.17 2.04 3.75
CA GLU A 52 -3.86 2.77 2.68
C GLU A 52 -3.96 1.95 1.38
N ARG A 53 -2.85 1.34 0.95
CA ARG A 53 -2.84 0.45 -0.23
C ARG A 53 -3.67 -0.82 0.00
N SER A 54 -3.74 -1.34 1.23
CA SER A 54 -4.57 -2.50 1.55
C SER A 54 -6.06 -2.20 1.43
N LYS A 55 -6.49 -0.98 1.77
CA LYS A 55 -7.88 -0.53 1.59
C LYS A 55 -8.23 -0.37 0.12
N GLU A 56 -7.30 0.16 -0.67
CA GLU A 56 -7.46 0.28 -2.11
C GLU A 56 -7.52 -1.10 -2.80
N LEU A 57 -6.64 -2.03 -2.40
CA LEU A 57 -6.67 -3.43 -2.82
C LEU A 57 -8.00 -4.11 -2.48
N ALA A 58 -8.50 -3.94 -1.25
CA ALA A 58 -9.77 -4.53 -0.83
C ALA A 58 -10.97 -3.99 -1.64
N LYS A 59 -10.91 -2.72 -2.07
CA LYS A 59 -11.92 -2.14 -2.97
C LYS A 59 -11.81 -2.74 -4.38
N LEU A 60 -10.61 -2.78 -4.94
CA LEU A 60 -10.36 -3.34 -6.27
C LEU A 60 -10.69 -4.82 -6.36
N GLU A 61 -10.43 -5.58 -5.30
CA GLU A 61 -10.73 -7.01 -5.25
C GLU A 61 -12.24 -7.28 -5.26
N LYS A 62 -13.04 -6.47 -4.55
CA LYS A 62 -14.50 -6.54 -4.62
C LYS A 62 -15.04 -6.22 -6.02
N GLU A 63 -14.48 -5.20 -6.69
CA GLU A 63 -14.87 -4.87 -8.06
C GLU A 63 -14.51 -6.00 -9.03
N ARG A 64 -13.31 -6.59 -8.89
CA ARG A 64 -12.91 -7.77 -9.66
C ARG A 64 -13.86 -8.95 -9.43
N ASP A 65 -14.28 -9.20 -8.20
CA ASP A 65 -15.19 -10.30 -7.87
C ASP A 65 -16.59 -10.10 -8.46
N ALA A 66 -17.10 -8.88 -8.40
CA ALA A 66 -18.35 -8.55 -9.05
C ALA A 66 -18.27 -8.76 -10.57
N LEU A 67 -17.18 -8.36 -11.20
CA LEU A 67 -16.95 -8.54 -12.64
C LEU A 67 -16.75 -10.02 -13.01
N ARG A 68 -16.02 -10.79 -12.20
CA ARG A 68 -15.87 -12.24 -12.39
C ARG A 68 -17.20 -12.98 -12.27
N ASN A 69 -18.05 -12.57 -11.32
CA ASN A 69 -19.38 -13.16 -11.20
C ASN A 69 -20.23 -12.87 -12.44
N ARG A 70 -20.18 -11.64 -12.97
CA ARG A 70 -20.86 -11.30 -14.23
C ARG A 70 -20.30 -12.05 -15.43
N GLN A 71 -18.98 -12.18 -15.53
CA GLN A 71 -18.35 -12.98 -16.59
C GLN A 71 -18.83 -14.43 -16.56
N ARG A 72 -18.92 -15.04 -15.38
CA ARG A 72 -19.44 -16.40 -15.21
C ARG A 72 -20.89 -16.54 -15.66
N LEU A 73 -21.70 -15.51 -15.43
CA LEU A 73 -23.12 -15.49 -15.83
C LEU A 73 -23.30 -15.19 -17.33
N LEU A 74 -22.28 -14.62 -17.98
CA LEU A 74 -22.24 -14.32 -19.41
C LEU A 74 -21.31 -15.27 -20.17
N ASP A 75 -20.97 -16.42 -19.59
CA ASP A 75 -20.08 -17.39 -20.20
C ASP A 75 -20.76 -18.05 -21.40
N ARG A 76 -20.06 -18.18 -22.51
CA ARG A 76 -20.61 -18.57 -23.82
C ARG A 76 -21.33 -19.91 -23.80
N ASP A 77 -20.87 -20.83 -22.97
CA ASP A 77 -21.42 -22.19 -22.87
C ASP A 77 -22.60 -22.28 -21.88
N ASN A 78 -22.83 -21.26 -21.04
CA ASN A 78 -23.91 -21.23 -20.06
C ASN A 78 -24.34 -19.79 -19.70
N VAL A 79 -24.79 -19.04 -20.70
CA VAL A 79 -25.31 -17.68 -20.53
C VAL A 79 -26.63 -17.72 -19.79
N ASP A 80 -26.77 -16.93 -18.72
CA ASP A 80 -28.04 -16.69 -18.06
C ASP A 80 -28.93 -15.80 -18.95
N PRO A 81 -30.04 -16.33 -19.50
CA PRO A 81 -30.89 -15.59 -20.44
C PRO A 81 -31.56 -14.36 -19.79
N ASP A 82 -31.84 -14.40 -18.48
CA ASP A 82 -32.47 -13.27 -17.79
C ASP A 82 -31.48 -12.10 -17.66
N LEU A 83 -30.23 -12.38 -17.28
CA LEU A 83 -29.19 -11.35 -17.17
C LEU A 83 -28.78 -10.80 -18.55
N ALA A 84 -28.69 -11.66 -19.57
CA ALA A 84 -28.41 -11.23 -20.94
C ALA A 84 -29.51 -10.32 -21.50
N GLY A 85 -30.79 -10.65 -21.22
CA GLY A 85 -31.94 -9.82 -21.58
C GLY A 85 -31.90 -8.45 -20.88
N GLU A 86 -31.60 -8.40 -19.59
CA GLU A 86 -31.44 -7.14 -18.85
C GLU A 86 -30.32 -6.25 -19.42
N LEU A 87 -29.15 -6.82 -19.73
CA LEU A 87 -28.04 -6.08 -20.33
C LEU A 87 -28.38 -5.56 -21.74
N MET A 88 -29.07 -6.37 -22.57
CA MET A 88 -29.53 -5.93 -23.89
C MET A 88 -30.53 -4.77 -23.80
N ARG A 89 -31.49 -4.83 -22.88
CA ARG A 89 -32.43 -3.74 -22.67
C ARG A 89 -31.75 -2.48 -22.13
N LYS A 90 -30.77 -2.62 -21.22
CA LYS A 90 -30.10 -1.48 -20.58
C LYS A 90 -29.06 -0.80 -21.47
N GLU A 91 -28.17 -1.58 -22.09
CA GLU A 91 -27.00 -1.05 -22.82
C GLU A 91 -27.28 -0.84 -24.31
N LEU A 92 -28.18 -1.66 -24.89
CA LEU A 92 -28.46 -1.63 -26.33
C LEU A 92 -29.90 -1.17 -26.66
N ASN A 93 -30.74 -0.97 -25.64
CA ASN A 93 -32.17 -0.61 -25.78
C ASN A 93 -32.93 -1.50 -26.77
N VAL A 94 -32.52 -2.78 -26.87
CA VAL A 94 -33.13 -3.76 -27.77
C VAL A 94 -34.10 -4.60 -26.97
N VAL A 95 -35.29 -4.79 -27.53
CA VAL A 95 -36.37 -5.59 -26.97
C VAL A 95 -36.42 -6.90 -27.73
N ALA A 96 -36.62 -8.03 -27.03
CA ALA A 96 -36.73 -9.33 -27.69
C ALA A 96 -37.93 -9.33 -28.66
N PRO A 97 -37.89 -10.08 -29.77
CA PRO A 97 -38.95 -10.06 -30.79
C PRO A 97 -40.36 -10.41 -30.26
N ASP A 98 -40.42 -11.06 -29.11
CA ASP A 98 -41.62 -11.53 -28.41
C ASP A 98 -42.02 -10.68 -27.18
N GLU A 99 -41.31 -9.60 -26.88
CA GLU A 99 -41.58 -8.74 -25.72
C GLU A 99 -42.44 -7.51 -26.05
N ILE A 100 -43.47 -7.28 -25.26
CA ILE A 100 -44.41 -6.15 -25.42
C ILE A 100 -43.99 -5.00 -24.49
N VAL A 101 -43.63 -3.86 -25.06
CA VAL A 101 -43.38 -2.62 -24.30
C VAL A 101 -44.71 -1.95 -23.99
N ILE A 102 -45.04 -1.84 -22.70
CA ILE A 102 -46.21 -1.08 -22.23
C ILE A 102 -45.70 0.30 -21.78
N PRO A 103 -45.88 1.37 -22.58
CA PRO A 103 -45.57 2.72 -22.12
C PRO A 103 -46.51 3.06 -20.96
N LEU A 104 -45.93 3.37 -19.81
CA LEU A 104 -46.66 3.94 -18.68
C LEU A 104 -47.20 5.29 -19.12
N LYS A 105 -48.52 5.45 -19.06
CA LYS A 105 -49.18 6.70 -19.41
C LYS A 105 -48.74 7.75 -18.39
N ASP A 106 -48.00 8.76 -18.85
CA ASP A 106 -47.70 9.94 -18.06
C ASP A 106 -49.03 10.62 -17.75
N ASN A 107 -49.42 10.56 -16.48
CA ASN A 107 -50.60 11.25 -15.99
C ASN A 107 -50.20 12.72 -15.84
N GLU A 108 -50.65 13.57 -16.77
CA GLU A 108 -50.76 15.02 -16.55
C GLU A 108 -51.61 15.33 -15.31
#